data_AF-A0AB35NCN8-F1
#
_entry.id   AF-A0AB35NCN8-F1
#
_cell.length_a   1.000
_cell.length_b   1.000
_cell.length_c   1.000
_cell.angle_alpha   90.00
_cell.angle_beta   90.00
_cell.angle_gamma   90.00
#
_symmetry.space_group_name_H-M   'P 1'
#
loop_
_entity.id
_entity.type
_entity.pdbx_description
1 polymer ?
#
loop_
_entity_poly.entity_id
_entity_poly.type
_entity_poly.pdbx_seq_one_letter_code
_entity_poly.pdbx_strand_id
1 'polypeptide(L)'
;MQQLSGNLFIISAPSGTGKSSLIQALLQRHADMQLSVSHTTRAPRAGEQDGVHYHFTTVDDFKARIKNNEFLEWAEVFGNYYGTSRAAIERQLAQGIDVFLDIDWQGARQIREQAAGTIGIFILPPSLTELQQRLTNRATDSADVIAGRMAKAQNEMSHADEYDYLIINDDFAATLHQLEQIVLCQRHRFASAQQRQQPLLDQLLAKPIK
;
A
#
# COMPACT_ATOMS: atom_id res chain seq x y z
N MET A 1 -3.16 -8.36 -21.81
CA MET A 1 -3.05 -7.24 -20.84
C MET A 1 -1.74 -6.54 -21.13
N GLN A 2 -1.73 -5.20 -21.19
CA GLN A 2 -0.47 -4.46 -21.32
C GLN A 2 0.47 -4.91 -20.20
N GLN A 3 1.69 -5.32 -20.56
CA GLN A 3 2.71 -5.65 -19.57
C GLN A 3 3.10 -4.34 -18.87
N LEU A 4 2.78 -4.23 -17.57
CA LEU A 4 3.05 -3.06 -16.72
C LEU A 4 4.42 -3.20 -16.05
N SER A 5 5.32 -2.23 -16.18
CA SER A 5 6.73 -2.38 -15.79
C SER A 5 6.98 -2.07 -14.32
N GLY A 6 6.02 -1.40 -13.66
CA GLY A 6 6.00 -1.17 -12.21
C GLY A 6 5.47 -2.38 -11.44
N ASN A 7 5.87 -2.50 -10.18
CA ASN A 7 5.33 -3.48 -9.24
C ASN A 7 4.24 -2.86 -8.36
N LEU A 8 3.24 -3.65 -7.99
CA LEU A 8 2.21 -3.27 -7.03
C LEU A 8 2.52 -3.89 -5.67
N PHE A 9 2.68 -3.05 -4.64
CA PHE A 9 2.93 -3.46 -3.26
C PHE A 9 1.72 -3.12 -2.39
N ILE A 10 1.23 -4.09 -1.62
CA ILE A 10 0.27 -3.85 -0.54
C ILE A 10 1.06 -3.79 0.76
N ILE A 11 0.88 -2.71 1.53
CA ILE A 11 1.44 -2.60 2.87
C ILE A 11 0.29 -2.48 3.87
N SER A 12 0.20 -3.46 4.75
CA SER A 12 -0.78 -3.47 5.84
C SER A 12 -0.09 -3.57 7.18
N ALA A 13 -0.69 -2.96 8.19
CA ALA A 13 -0.17 -2.94 9.54
C ALA A 13 -1.28 -2.49 10.49
N PRO A 14 -1.27 -2.94 11.76
CA PRO A 14 -2.18 -2.39 12.72
C PRO A 14 -1.90 -0.91 12.96
N SER A 15 -2.96 -0.15 13.26
CA SER A 15 -2.84 1.26 13.62
C SER A 15 -1.82 1.45 14.75
N GLY A 16 -0.94 2.45 14.62
CA GLY A 16 0.14 2.72 15.61
C GLY A 16 1.48 2.09 15.26
N THR A 17 1.58 1.26 14.23
CA THR A 17 2.83 0.55 13.85
C THR A 17 3.80 1.38 13.01
N GLY A 18 3.50 2.65 12.72
CA GLY A 18 4.43 3.52 11.97
C GLY A 18 4.47 3.28 10.45
N LYS A 19 3.55 2.48 9.90
CA LYS A 19 3.43 2.16 8.46
C LYS A 19 3.52 3.39 7.54
N SER A 20 2.66 4.40 7.74
CA SER A 20 2.63 5.56 6.85
C SER A 20 3.96 6.36 6.90
N SER A 21 4.62 6.39 8.05
CA SER A 21 5.94 7.03 8.20
C SER A 21 7.04 6.25 7.45
N LEU A 22 7.02 4.92 7.50
CA LEU A 22 7.95 4.08 6.73
C LEU A 22 7.76 4.27 5.23
N ILE A 23 6.51 4.28 4.75
CA ILE A 23 6.22 4.49 3.33
C ILE A 23 6.70 5.86 2.90
N GLN A 24 6.37 6.94 3.62
CA GLN A 24 6.84 8.28 3.28
C GLN A 24 8.37 8.38 3.22
N ALA A 25 9.07 7.79 4.20
CA ALA A 25 10.52 7.77 4.21
C ALA A 25 11.12 6.98 3.03
N LEU A 26 10.47 5.89 2.60
CA LEU A 26 10.88 5.15 1.41
C LEU A 26 10.70 6.00 0.14
N LEU A 27 9.54 6.64 -0.02
CA LEU A 27 9.21 7.45 -1.20
C LEU A 27 10.12 8.68 -1.35
N GLN A 28 10.62 9.24 -0.23
CA GLN A 28 11.61 10.31 -0.27
C GLN A 28 12.97 9.88 -0.86
N ARG A 29 13.27 8.58 -0.84
CA ARG A 29 14.53 8.03 -1.34
C ARG A 29 14.46 7.60 -2.82
N HIS A 30 13.25 7.39 -3.35
CA HIS A 30 13.03 6.82 -4.68
C HIS A 30 11.95 7.58 -5.46
N ALA A 31 12.37 8.35 -6.48
CA ALA A 31 11.45 9.15 -7.29
C ALA A 31 10.54 8.33 -8.22
N ASP A 32 10.88 7.06 -8.45
CA ASP A 32 10.13 6.11 -9.28
C ASP A 32 9.16 5.23 -8.46
N MET A 33 8.82 5.68 -7.25
CA MET A 33 7.87 5.04 -6.34
C MET A 33 6.77 6.03 -5.96
N GLN A 34 5.53 5.56 -5.83
CA GLN A 34 4.40 6.40 -5.42
C GLN A 34 3.44 5.68 -4.47
N LEU A 35 2.87 6.45 -3.52
CA LEU A 35 1.71 6.01 -2.75
C LEU A 35 0.45 6.24 -3.59
N SER A 36 -0.44 5.25 -3.64
CA SER A 36 -1.75 5.42 -4.25
C SER A 36 -2.62 6.35 -3.40
N VAL A 37 -3.32 7.26 -4.07
CA VAL A 37 -4.28 8.18 -3.44
C VAL A 37 -5.67 7.57 -3.55
N SER A 38 -6.19 7.02 -2.45
CA SER A 38 -7.51 6.39 -2.41
C SER A 38 -8.63 7.43 -2.53
N HIS A 39 -9.79 6.99 -3.00
CA HIS A 39 -11.04 7.74 -2.85
C HIS A 39 -11.62 7.50 -1.46
N THR A 40 -12.29 8.50 -0.90
CA THR A 40 -13.06 8.31 0.35
C THR A 40 -14.31 9.17 0.39
N THR A 41 -15.34 8.67 1.09
CA THR A 41 -16.57 9.42 1.36
C THR A 41 -16.53 10.24 2.65
N ARG A 42 -15.47 10.10 3.47
CA ARG A 42 -15.38 10.92 4.68
C ARG A 42 -15.08 12.37 4.32
N ALA A 43 -15.49 13.28 5.19
CA ALA A 43 -15.08 14.67 5.07
C ALA A 43 -13.54 14.82 5.25
N PRO A 44 -12.90 15.74 4.52
CA PRO A 44 -11.49 16.08 4.75
C PRO A 44 -11.28 16.61 6.17
N ARG A 45 -10.14 16.26 6.78
CA ARG A 45 -9.67 16.86 8.04
C ARG A 45 -8.96 18.17 7.76
N ALA A 46 -8.79 18.99 8.79
CA ALA A 46 -8.00 20.22 8.68
C ALA A 46 -6.59 19.92 8.16
N GLY A 47 -6.20 20.61 7.07
CA GLY A 47 -4.90 20.45 6.41
C GLY A 47 -4.85 19.40 5.30
N GLU A 48 -5.87 18.54 5.17
CA GLU A 48 -5.94 17.59 4.05
C GLU A 48 -6.36 18.30 2.76
N GLN A 49 -5.78 17.83 1.66
CA GLN A 49 -5.98 18.36 0.31
C GLN A 49 -6.44 17.24 -0.62
N ASP A 50 -7.47 17.55 -1.42
CA ASP A 50 -8.02 16.65 -2.43
C ASP A 50 -6.97 16.31 -3.50
N GLY A 51 -6.93 15.06 -3.92
CA GLY A 51 -5.96 14.52 -4.89
C GLY A 51 -4.52 14.38 -4.36
N VAL A 52 -4.25 14.83 -3.13
CA VAL A 52 -2.96 14.64 -2.46
C VAL A 52 -3.07 13.58 -1.37
N HIS A 53 -4.07 13.72 -0.50
CA HIS A 53 -4.27 12.80 0.63
C HIS A 53 -5.31 11.73 0.30
N TYR A 54 -6.43 12.18 -0.26
CA TYR A 54 -7.52 11.35 -0.77
C TYR A 54 -8.19 12.08 -1.93
N HIS A 55 -8.93 11.34 -2.76
CA HIS A 55 -9.99 11.90 -3.57
C HIS A 55 -11.29 11.89 -2.75
N PHE A 56 -11.69 13.06 -2.25
CA PHE A 56 -12.88 13.21 -1.44
C PHE A 56 -14.11 13.24 -2.34
N THR A 57 -15.01 12.27 -2.14
CA THR A 57 -16.21 12.11 -2.96
C THR A 57 -17.46 11.94 -2.10
N THR A 58 -18.64 12.00 -2.71
CA THR A 58 -19.91 11.71 -2.04
C THR A 58 -20.18 10.21 -2.02
N VAL A 59 -21.05 9.76 -1.10
CA VAL A 59 -21.48 8.35 -1.04
C VAL A 59 -22.15 7.91 -2.35
N ASP A 60 -22.94 8.79 -2.98
CA ASP A 60 -23.64 8.48 -4.23
C ASP A 60 -22.66 8.30 -5.40
N ASP A 61 -21.67 9.20 -5.54
CA ASP A 61 -20.62 9.07 -6.56
C ASP A 61 -19.78 7.81 -6.31
N PHE A 62 -19.37 7.56 -5.06
CA PHE A 62 -18.61 6.37 -4.71
C PHE A 62 -19.37 5.08 -5.09
N LYS A 63 -20.67 5.01 -4.76
CA LYS A 63 -21.51 3.85 -5.13
C LYS A 63 -21.73 3.72 -6.63
N ALA A 64 -21.79 4.82 -7.38
CA ALA A 64 -21.82 4.78 -8.84
C ALA A 64 -20.53 4.17 -9.41
N ARG A 65 -19.37 4.58 -8.88
CA ARG A 65 -18.05 4.03 -9.27
C ARG A 65 -17.90 2.54 -8.95
N ILE A 66 -18.44 2.08 -7.82
CA ILE A 66 -18.53 0.64 -7.50
C ILE A 66 -19.31 -0.08 -8.61
N LYS A 67 -20.50 0.42 -8.98
CA LYS A 67 -21.33 -0.21 -10.04
C LYS A 67 -20.64 -0.24 -11.40
N ASN A 68 -19.80 0.76 -11.67
CA ASN A 68 -19.00 0.85 -12.89
C ASN A 68 -17.70 0.03 -12.83
N ASN A 69 -17.43 -0.69 -11.74
CA ASN A 69 -16.20 -1.47 -11.53
C ASN A 69 -14.91 -0.63 -11.63
N GLU A 70 -14.97 0.63 -11.19
CA GLU A 70 -13.84 1.58 -11.29
C GLU A 70 -12.77 1.38 -10.20
N PHE A 71 -13.07 0.59 -9.16
CA PHE A 71 -12.15 0.30 -8.07
C PHE A 71 -11.49 -1.08 -8.23
N LEU A 72 -10.21 -1.16 -7.85
CA LEU A 72 -9.50 -2.43 -7.66
C LEU A 72 -9.93 -3.10 -6.36
N GLU A 73 -10.07 -2.31 -5.31
CA GLU A 73 -10.68 -2.70 -4.05
C GLU A 73 -11.48 -1.54 -3.48
N TRP A 74 -12.46 -1.89 -2.65
CA TRP A 74 -13.10 -0.92 -1.79
C TRP A 74 -13.60 -1.59 -0.51
N ALA A 75 -13.70 -0.82 0.56
CA ALA A 75 -14.25 -1.28 1.82
C ALA A 75 -15.02 -0.16 2.52
N GLU A 76 -15.99 -0.54 3.34
CA GLU A 76 -16.62 0.36 4.30
C GLU A 76 -15.89 0.26 5.64
N VAL A 77 -15.26 1.35 6.05
CA VAL A 77 -14.46 1.41 7.28
C VAL A 77 -15.00 2.56 8.13
N PHE A 78 -15.51 2.22 9.32
CA PHE A 78 -16.12 3.19 10.24
C PHE A 78 -17.22 4.06 9.59
N GLY A 79 -18.09 3.43 8.79
CA GLY A 79 -19.22 4.11 8.13
C GLY A 79 -18.84 5.02 6.96
N ASN A 80 -17.59 4.97 6.50
CA ASN A 80 -17.13 5.67 5.31
C ASN A 80 -16.56 4.68 4.29
N TYR A 81 -16.78 4.93 3.01
CA TYR A 81 -16.18 4.12 1.95
C TYR A 81 -14.77 4.60 1.64
N TYR A 82 -13.92 3.65 1.33
CA TYR A 82 -12.56 3.84 0.83
C TYR A 82 -12.35 2.94 -0.37
N GLY A 83 -11.64 3.40 -1.40
CA GLY A 83 -11.36 2.57 -2.56
C GLY A 83 -10.22 3.05 -3.42
N THR A 84 -9.53 2.09 -4.03
CA THR A 84 -8.36 2.33 -4.88
C THR A 84 -8.76 2.31 -6.35
N SER A 85 -8.55 3.42 -7.06
CA SER A 85 -8.93 3.54 -8.48
C SER A 85 -8.11 2.61 -9.39
N ARG A 86 -8.80 1.77 -10.16
CA ARG A 86 -8.16 0.86 -11.12
C ARG A 86 -7.35 1.59 -12.17
N ALA A 87 -7.96 2.58 -12.80
CA ALA A 87 -7.35 3.35 -13.89
C ALA A 87 -6.11 4.13 -13.43
N ALA A 88 -6.10 4.62 -12.18
CA ALA A 88 -4.94 5.31 -11.62
C ALA A 88 -3.75 4.36 -11.45
N ILE A 89 -3.99 3.19 -10.84
CA ILE A 89 -2.97 2.16 -10.61
C ILE A 89 -2.40 1.65 -11.93
N GLU A 90 -3.26 1.26 -12.88
CA GLU A 90 -2.82 0.75 -14.19
C GLU A 90 -1.96 1.77 -14.93
N ARG A 91 -2.33 3.05 -14.89
CA ARG A 91 -1.55 4.13 -15.52
C ARG A 91 -0.17 4.29 -14.90
N GLN A 92 -0.07 4.29 -13.57
CA GLN A 92 1.21 4.44 -12.86
C GLN A 92 2.13 3.24 -13.12
N LEU A 93 1.59 2.01 -13.01
CA LEU A 93 2.36 0.80 -13.25
C LEU A 93 2.84 0.70 -14.72
N ALA A 94 2.05 1.19 -15.68
CA ALA A 94 2.45 1.26 -17.10
C ALA A 94 3.62 2.20 -17.36
N GLN A 95 3.84 3.19 -16.49
CA GLN A 95 4.96 4.12 -16.55
C GLN A 95 6.22 3.58 -15.87
N GLY A 96 6.19 2.35 -15.33
CA GLY A 96 7.31 1.76 -14.60
C GLY A 96 7.41 2.20 -13.14
N ILE A 97 6.43 2.97 -12.66
CA ILE A 97 6.36 3.45 -11.27
C ILE A 97 5.92 2.28 -10.39
N ASP A 98 6.67 2.02 -9.31
CA ASP A 98 6.20 1.08 -8.29
C ASP A 98 5.15 1.78 -7.43
N VAL A 99 4.00 1.13 -7.26
CA VAL A 99 2.86 1.70 -6.54
C VAL A 99 2.65 0.98 -5.23
N PHE A 100 2.52 1.74 -4.15
CA PHE A 100 2.26 1.26 -2.81
C PHE A 100 0.79 1.52 -2.45
N LEU A 101 0.14 0.51 -1.90
CA LEU A 101 -1.22 0.57 -1.38
C LEU A 101 -1.18 0.48 0.13
N ASP A 102 -1.58 1.56 0.79
CA ASP A 102 -1.82 1.61 2.23
C ASP A 102 -3.28 1.23 2.47
N ILE A 103 -3.53 -0.07 2.68
CA ILE A 103 -4.89 -0.63 2.86
C ILE A 103 -4.90 -1.69 3.97
N ASP A 104 -6.10 -2.03 4.46
CA ASP A 104 -6.30 -3.09 5.46
C ASP A 104 -6.29 -4.49 4.82
N TRP A 105 -6.47 -5.53 5.65
CA TRP A 105 -6.48 -6.92 5.19
C TRP A 105 -7.66 -7.24 4.25
N GLN A 106 -8.78 -6.55 4.37
CA GLN A 106 -9.96 -6.76 3.51
C GLN A 106 -9.67 -6.27 2.09
N GLY A 107 -9.12 -5.06 1.96
CA GLY A 107 -8.66 -4.52 0.69
C GLY A 107 -7.56 -5.40 0.09
N ALA A 108 -6.61 -5.85 0.92
CA ALA A 108 -5.52 -6.71 0.47
C ALA A 108 -6.02 -8.01 -0.17
N ARG A 109 -7.00 -8.68 0.44
CA ARG A 109 -7.63 -9.89 -0.13
C ARG A 109 -8.27 -9.61 -1.49
N GLN A 110 -9.07 -8.54 -1.60
CA GLN A 110 -9.74 -8.17 -2.85
C GLN A 110 -8.75 -7.93 -3.99
N ILE A 111 -7.62 -7.26 -3.72
CA ILE A 111 -6.61 -7.00 -4.75
C ILE A 111 -5.92 -8.29 -5.17
N ARG A 112 -5.59 -9.17 -4.24
CA ARG A 112 -4.90 -10.44 -4.57
C ARG A 112 -5.75 -11.34 -5.45
N GLU A 113 -7.07 -11.30 -5.31
CA GLU A 113 -8.00 -12.02 -6.20
C GLU A 113 -8.00 -11.46 -7.64
N GLN A 114 -7.73 -10.17 -7.80
CA GLN A 114 -7.87 -9.46 -9.09
C GLN A 114 -6.55 -9.21 -9.82
N ALA A 115 -5.45 -9.04 -9.07
CA ALA A 115 -4.15 -8.61 -9.58
C ALA A 115 -3.07 -9.64 -9.20
N ALA A 116 -2.96 -10.67 -10.02
CA ALA A 116 -1.92 -11.68 -9.90
C ALA A 116 -0.53 -11.02 -9.98
N GLY A 117 0.33 -11.31 -9.01
CA GLY A 117 1.69 -10.74 -8.92
C GLY A 117 1.84 -9.55 -7.98
N THR A 118 0.76 -9.14 -7.29
CA THR A 118 0.85 -8.16 -6.19
C THR A 118 1.68 -8.71 -5.03
N ILE A 119 2.51 -7.87 -4.41
CA ILE A 119 3.39 -8.23 -3.30
C ILE A 119 2.84 -7.68 -2.00
N GLY A 120 2.44 -8.57 -1.09
CA GLY A 120 1.95 -8.22 0.24
C GLY A 120 3.08 -8.12 1.26
N ILE A 121 3.14 -7.00 1.98
CA ILE A 121 4.05 -6.77 3.11
C ILE A 121 3.21 -6.42 4.34
N PHE A 122 3.33 -7.21 5.40
CA PHE A 122 2.73 -6.93 6.69
C PHE A 122 3.76 -6.39 7.67
N ILE A 123 3.41 -5.35 8.43
CA ILE A 123 4.29 -4.75 9.44
C ILE A 123 3.67 -4.94 10.82
N LEU A 124 4.41 -5.55 11.75
CA LEU A 124 4.01 -5.73 13.15
C LEU A 124 4.78 -4.79 14.08
N PRO A 125 4.20 -4.43 15.24
CA PRO A 125 4.95 -3.84 16.35
C PRO A 125 5.84 -4.90 17.03
N PRO A 126 6.88 -4.50 17.78
CA PRO A 126 7.74 -5.45 18.50
C PRO A 126 7.03 -6.10 19.69
N SER A 127 5.99 -5.46 20.24
CA SER A 127 5.16 -6.00 21.30
C SER A 127 3.80 -5.30 21.37
N LEU A 128 2.84 -5.92 22.07
CA LEU A 128 1.55 -5.29 22.39
C LEU A 128 1.71 -4.07 23.29
N THR A 129 2.67 -4.10 24.22
CA THR A 129 2.96 -2.97 25.12
C THR A 129 3.43 -1.76 24.34
N GLU A 130 4.36 -1.96 23.41
CA GLU A 130 4.86 -0.88 22.54
C GLU A 130 3.74 -0.32 21.65
N LEU A 131 2.91 -1.20 21.08
CA LEU A 131 1.75 -0.78 20.30
C LEU A 131 0.79 0.09 21.11
N GLN A 132 0.47 -0.33 22.34
CA GLN A 132 -0.40 0.42 23.24
C GLN A 132 0.20 1.80 23.56
N GLN A 133 1.51 1.87 23.87
CA GLN A 133 2.20 3.13 24.10
C GLN A 133 2.13 4.07 22.89
N ARG A 134 2.36 3.55 21.67
CA ARG A 134 2.26 4.32 20.42
C ARG A 134 0.84 4.85 20.17
N LEU A 135 -0.19 4.07 20.51
CA LEU A 135 -1.59 4.48 20.39
C LEU A 135 -1.97 5.56 21.41
N THR A 136 -1.50 5.44 22.65
CA THR A 136 -1.74 6.42 23.71
C THR A 136 -1.02 7.75 23.44
N ASN A 137 0.23 7.71 22.96
CA ASN A 137 1.01 8.93 22.70
C ASN A 137 0.46 9.78 21.55
N ARG A 138 -0.34 9.19 20.65
CA ARG A 138 -0.96 9.91 19.53
C ARG A 138 -2.31 10.53 19.87
N ALA A 139 -2.90 10.24 21.02
CA ALA A 139 -4.25 10.68 21.31
C ALA A 139 -4.52 11.00 22.78
N THR A 140 -5.31 12.04 23.03
CA THR A 140 -6.05 12.26 24.29
C THR A 140 -7.28 11.35 24.39
N ASP A 141 -7.16 10.12 23.87
CA ASP A 141 -8.26 9.15 23.86
C ASP A 141 -8.44 8.53 25.26
N SER A 142 -9.69 8.23 25.63
CA SER A 142 -9.99 7.54 26.88
C SER A 142 -9.46 6.10 26.88
N ALA A 143 -9.32 5.50 28.07
CA ALA A 143 -8.89 4.11 28.23
C ALA A 143 -9.75 3.13 27.41
N ASP A 144 -11.07 3.34 27.35
CA ASP A 144 -12.00 2.50 26.59
C ASP A 144 -11.76 2.57 25.08
N VAL A 145 -11.41 3.74 24.55
CA VAL A 145 -11.07 3.92 23.13
C VAL A 145 -9.75 3.21 22.79
N ILE A 146 -8.76 3.27 23.68
CA ILE A 146 -7.49 2.55 23.51
C ILE A 146 -7.72 1.04 23.53
N ALA A 147 -8.54 0.53 24.45
CA ALA A 147 -8.87 -0.90 24.50
C ALA A 147 -9.54 -1.38 23.21
N GLY A 148 -10.50 -0.61 22.67
CA GLY A 148 -11.14 -0.93 21.39
C GLY A 148 -10.16 -0.94 20.21
N ARG A 149 -9.22 0.02 20.17
CA ARG A 149 -8.16 0.04 19.14
C ARG A 149 -7.19 -1.14 19.27
N MET A 150 -6.83 -1.53 20.49
CA MET A 150 -5.99 -2.69 20.73
C MET A 150 -6.65 -3.99 20.27
N ALA A 151 -7.94 -4.18 20.55
CA ALA A 151 -8.70 -5.34 20.07
C ALA A 151 -8.76 -5.37 18.53
N LYS A 152 -9.00 -4.22 17.90
CA LYS A 152 -8.97 -4.11 16.44
C LYS A 152 -7.58 -4.43 15.87
N ALA A 153 -6.52 -3.91 16.48
CA ALA A 153 -5.16 -4.20 16.06
C ALA A 153 -4.84 -5.69 16.16
N GLN A 154 -5.26 -6.38 17.21
CA GLN A 154 -5.08 -7.83 17.33
C GLN A 154 -5.82 -8.60 16.22
N ASN A 155 -7.04 -8.18 15.87
CA ASN A 155 -7.74 -8.75 14.72
C ASN A 155 -6.97 -8.49 13.41
N GLU A 156 -6.52 -7.27 13.15
CA GLU A 156 -5.71 -6.95 11.96
C GLU A 156 -4.42 -7.80 11.91
N MET A 157 -3.73 -7.99 13.05
CA MET A 157 -2.52 -8.84 13.14
C MET A 157 -2.79 -10.32 12.89
N SER A 158 -4.00 -10.82 13.17
CA SER A 158 -4.35 -12.22 12.92
C SER A 158 -4.39 -12.60 11.43
N HIS A 159 -4.35 -11.60 10.54
CA HIS A 159 -4.32 -11.76 9.08
C HIS A 159 -2.91 -11.66 8.49
N ALA A 160 -1.86 -11.59 9.32
CA ALA A 160 -0.48 -11.41 8.85
C ALA A 160 0.04 -12.58 8.01
N ASP A 161 -0.49 -13.79 8.21
CA ASP A 161 -0.16 -15.02 7.46
C ASP A 161 -0.62 -14.97 6.00
N GLU A 162 -1.44 -13.99 5.63
CA GLU A 162 -1.87 -13.78 4.26
C GLU A 162 -0.81 -13.09 3.41
N TYR A 163 0.23 -12.50 3.99
CA TYR A 163 1.18 -11.64 3.29
C TYR A 163 2.45 -12.39 2.90
N ASP A 164 3.13 -11.93 1.85
CA ASP A 164 4.34 -12.57 1.33
C ASP A 164 5.57 -12.25 2.22
N TYR A 165 5.57 -11.07 2.84
CA TYR A 165 6.63 -10.62 3.74
C TYR A 165 6.06 -10.12 5.06
N LEU A 166 6.81 -10.39 6.14
CA LEU A 166 6.53 -9.90 7.48
C LEU A 166 7.73 -9.11 8.01
N ILE A 167 7.49 -7.89 8.48
CA ILE A 167 8.50 -7.00 9.06
C ILE A 167 8.09 -6.61 10.49
N ILE A 168 9.04 -6.61 11.43
CA ILE A 168 8.82 -6.12 12.80
C ILE A 168 9.39 -4.71 12.94
N ASN A 169 8.54 -3.71 13.18
CA ASN A 169 8.95 -2.32 13.34
C ASN A 169 9.35 -1.97 14.78
N ASP A 170 10.51 -2.49 15.18
CA ASP A 170 11.18 -2.17 16.45
C ASP A 170 12.07 -0.93 16.33
N ASP A 171 13.09 -0.99 15.46
CA ASP A 171 13.93 0.14 15.07
C ASP A 171 13.53 0.69 13.70
N PHE A 172 13.22 1.98 13.63
CA PHE A 172 12.68 2.59 12.42
C PHE A 172 13.66 2.54 11.24
N ALA A 173 14.94 2.81 11.46
CA ALA A 173 15.94 2.89 10.39
C ALA A 173 16.23 1.50 9.80
N ALA A 174 16.38 0.48 10.65
CA ALA A 174 16.52 -0.90 10.24
C ALA A 174 15.29 -1.39 9.48
N THR A 175 14.09 -1.07 9.98
CA THR A 175 12.82 -1.42 9.35
C THR A 175 12.65 -0.78 7.97
N LEU A 176 13.02 0.50 7.83
CA LEU A 176 13.03 1.19 6.54
C LEU A 176 13.99 0.52 5.55
N HIS A 177 15.16 0.10 6.01
CA HIS A 177 16.11 -0.61 5.17
C HIS A 177 15.58 -1.97 4.72
N GLN A 178 14.94 -2.74 5.60
CA GLN A 178 14.30 -4.02 5.26
C GLN A 178 13.18 -3.84 4.23
N LEU A 179 12.32 -2.83 4.41
CA LEU A 179 11.25 -2.51 3.46
C LEU A 179 11.83 -2.16 2.08
N GLU A 180 12.86 -1.32 2.04
CA GLU A 180 13.56 -0.97 0.80
C GLU A 180 14.18 -2.20 0.13
N GLN A 181 14.83 -3.09 0.89
CA GLN A 181 15.41 -4.33 0.35
C GLN A 181 14.37 -5.22 -0.31
N ILE A 182 13.19 -5.41 0.30
CA ILE A 182 12.11 -6.20 -0.29
C ILE A 182 11.70 -5.63 -1.65
N VAL A 183 11.52 -4.31 -1.73
CA VAL A 183 11.13 -3.63 -2.97
C VAL A 183 12.20 -3.77 -4.05
N LEU A 184 13.47 -3.51 -3.71
CA LEU A 184 14.58 -3.59 -4.66
C LEU A 184 14.82 -5.04 -5.13
N CYS A 185 14.74 -6.02 -4.24
CA CYS A 185 14.83 -7.43 -4.61
C CYS A 185 13.72 -7.83 -5.59
N GLN A 186 12.49 -7.34 -5.38
CA GLN A 186 11.38 -7.59 -6.29
C GLN A 186 11.64 -6.98 -7.68
N ARG A 187 12.26 -5.80 -7.77
CA ARG A 187 12.67 -5.20 -9.07
C ARG A 187 13.69 -6.07 -9.82
N HIS A 188 14.55 -6.79 -9.11
CA HIS A 188 15.60 -7.64 -9.69
C HIS A 188 15.12 -9.03 -10.11
N ARG A 189 13.89 -9.44 -9.77
CA ARG A 189 13.33 -10.67 -10.32
C ARG A 189 13.31 -10.59 -11.84
N PHE A 190 13.71 -11.67 -12.51
CA PHE A 190 13.88 -11.68 -13.97
C PHE A 190 12.65 -11.16 -14.71
N ALA A 191 11.44 -11.59 -14.32
CA ALA A 191 10.20 -11.11 -14.95
C ALA A 191 10.04 -9.58 -14.90
N SER A 192 10.36 -8.95 -13.76
CA SER A 192 10.28 -7.49 -13.59
C SER A 192 11.46 -6.78 -14.27
N ALA A 193 12.68 -7.31 -14.13
CA ALA A 193 13.90 -6.72 -14.67
C ALA A 193 13.93 -6.76 -16.21
N GLN A 194 13.55 -7.90 -16.81
CA GLN A 194 13.46 -8.08 -18.26
C GLN A 194 12.59 -7.01 -18.87
N GLN A 195 11.44 -6.75 -18.28
CA GLN A 195 10.48 -5.80 -18.81
C GLN A 195 11.00 -4.35 -18.76
N ARG A 196 11.65 -3.95 -17.66
CA ARG A 196 12.26 -2.62 -17.56
C ARG A 196 13.44 -2.46 -18.51
N GLN A 197 14.20 -3.52 -18.72
CA GLN A 197 15.42 -3.52 -19.54
C GLN A 197 15.17 -4.00 -20.98
N GLN A 198 13.91 -4.14 -21.41
CA GLN A 198 13.58 -4.69 -22.73
C GLN A 198 14.31 -3.97 -23.87
N PRO A 199 14.41 -2.63 -23.90
CA PRO A 199 15.16 -1.94 -24.96
C PRO A 199 16.64 -2.32 -25.00
N LEU A 200 17.27 -2.49 -23.83
CA LEU A 200 18.67 -2.91 -23.72
C LEU A 200 18.84 -4.37 -24.16
N LEU A 201 17.92 -5.25 -23.74
CA LEU A 201 17.95 -6.65 -24.14
C LEU A 201 17.78 -6.80 -25.66
N ASP A 202 16.86 -6.04 -26.27
CA ASP A 202 16.65 -6.01 -27.71
C ASP A 202 17.92 -5.54 -28.44
N GLN A 203 18.59 -4.50 -27.93
CA GLN A 203 19.85 -4.01 -28.47
C GLN A 203 20.97 -5.06 -28.39
N LEU A 204 21.16 -5.69 -27.23
CA LEU A 204 22.23 -6.66 -26.99
C LEU A 204 22.03 -7.97 -27.77
N LEU A 205 20.77 -8.34 -28.05
CA LEU A 205 20.40 -9.56 -28.76
C LEU A 205 20.17 -9.34 -30.26
N ALA A 206 20.25 -8.08 -30.73
CA ALA A 206 20.16 -7.77 -32.16
C ALA A 206 21.29 -8.47 -32.92
N LYS A 207 20.94 -9.19 -33.99
CA LYS A 207 21.94 -9.83 -34.85
C LYS A 207 22.76 -8.75 -35.57
N PRO A 208 24.10 -8.91 -35.70
CA PRO A 208 24.91 -7.97 -36.46
C PRO A 208 24.43 -7.92 -37.91
N ILE A 209 24.29 -6.70 -38.43
CA ILE A 209 23.97 -6.46 -39.84
C ILE A 209 25.21 -6.90 -40.64
N LYS A 210 25.02 -7.84 -41.57
CA LYS A 210 26.06 -8.31 -42.50
C LYS A 210 26.39 -7.26 -43.54
#